data_AF-A0A7V3EU44-F1
#
_entry.id   AF-A0A7V3EU44-F1
#
_cell.length_a   1.000
_cell.length_b   1.000
_cell.length_c   1.000
_cell.angle_alpha   90.00
_cell.angle_beta   90.00
_cell.angle_gamma   90.00
#
_symmetry.space_group_name_H-M   'P 1'
#
loop_
_entity.id
_entity.type
_entity.pdbx_description
1 polymer ?
#
loop_
_entity_poly.entity_id
_entity_poly.type
_entity_poly.pdbx_seq_one_letter_code
_entity_poly.pdbx_strand_id
1 'polypeptide(L)' 'MKEKKLKIVLDCGNGATSLVAPQIFKKFGFEVIELFCQPDSNFPNRNPEPTFEATRFLRERVLKEKADFGV' A
#
# COMPACT_ATOMS: atom_id res chain seq x y z
N MET A 1 0.37 -11.66 26.58
CA MET A 1 0.90 -10.50 25.84
C MET A 1 0.07 -10.35 24.57
N LYS A 2 -0.37 -9.14 24.20
CA LYS A 2 -1.10 -8.91 22.95
C LYS A 2 -0.06 -8.76 21.84
N GLU A 3 -0.15 -9.55 20.77
CA GLU A 3 0.73 -9.38 19.61
C GLU A 3 0.52 -8.00 18.99
N LYS A 4 1.62 -7.31 18.67
CA LYS A 4 1.57 -5.99 18.02
C LYS A 4 1.05 -6.20 16.60
N LYS A 5 0.01 -5.45 16.21
CA LYS A 5 -0.42 -5.37 14.81
C LYS A 5 0.69 -4.73 13.99
N LEU A 6 1.11 -5.39 12.91
CA LEU A 6 2.05 -4.81 11.96
C LEU A 6 1.35 -3.68 11.19
N LYS A 7 2.02 -2.54 11.09
CA LYS A 7 1.62 -1.38 10.29
C LYS A 7 2.28 -1.49 8.92
N ILE A 8 1.47 -1.42 7.87
CA ILE A 8 1.96 -1.52 6.49
C ILE A 8 1.47 -0.33 5.67
N VAL A 9 2.27 0.04 4.67
CA VAL A 9 1.81 0.88 3.56
C VAL A 9 1.55 -0.03 2.36
N LEU A 10 0.35 0.05 1.80
CA LEU A 10 -0.07 -0.77 0.66
C LEU A 10 -0.28 0.13 -0.55
N ASP A 11 0.57 -0.01 -1.58
CA ASP A 11 0.45 0.71 -2.85
C ASP A 11 -0.17 -0.18 -3.92
N CYS A 12 -1.45 0.06 -4.23
CA CYS A 12 -2.17 -0.70 -5.25
C CYS A 12 -1.97 -0.16 -6.68
N GLY A 13 -1.26 0.97 -6.86
CA GLY A 13 -0.97 1.57 -8.16
C GLY A 13 -2.18 1.86 -9.04
N ASN A 14 -3.36 2.11 -8.45
CA ASN A 14 -4.66 2.24 -9.12
C ASN A 14 -5.09 0.99 -9.92
N GLY A 15 -4.42 -0.14 -9.75
CA GLY A 15 -4.70 -1.39 -10.46
C GLY A 15 -5.78 -2.23 -9.81
N ALA A 16 -5.95 -3.44 -10.34
CA ALA A 16 -6.99 -4.39 -9.90
C ALA A 16 -6.90 -4.80 -8.42
N THR A 17 -5.68 -4.80 -7.84
CA THR A 17 -5.45 -5.14 -6.42
C THR A 17 -6.15 -4.18 -5.46
N SER A 18 -6.46 -2.95 -5.90
CA SER A 18 -7.26 -1.96 -5.17
C SER A 18 -8.58 -2.52 -4.62
N LEU A 19 -9.19 -3.47 -5.34
CA LEU A 19 -10.48 -4.06 -4.96
C LEU A 19 -10.40 -5.05 -3.80
N VAL A 20 -9.23 -5.69 -3.59
CA VAL A 20 -9.12 -6.86 -2.71
C VAL A 20 -8.02 -6.73 -1.65
N ALA A 21 -6.86 -6.16 -2.01
CA ALA A 21 -5.69 -6.17 -1.15
C ALA A 21 -5.92 -5.45 0.19
N PRO A 22 -6.51 -4.23 0.23
CA PRO A 22 -6.76 -3.56 1.52
C PRO A 22 -7.66 -4.38 2.45
N GLN A 23 -8.67 -5.03 1.90
CA GLN A 23 -9.60 -5.86 2.68
C GLN A 23 -8.90 -7.09 3.23
N ILE A 24 -8.06 -7.75 2.42
CA ILE A 24 -7.31 -8.94 2.82
C ILE A 24 -6.34 -8.60 3.96
N PHE A 25 -5.52 -7.56 3.80
CA PHE A 25 -4.56 -7.17 4.84
C PHE A 25 -5.27 -6.71 6.13
N LYS A 26 -6.36 -5.94 6.04
CA LYS A 26 -7.16 -5.56 7.22
C LYS A 26 -7.75 -6.78 7.93
N LYS A 27 -8.24 -7.77 7.18
CA LYS A 27 -8.77 -9.04 7.74
C LYS A 27 -7.69 -9.87 8.42
N PHE A 28 -6.46 -9.85 7.92
CA PHE A 28 -5.31 -10.49 8.57
C PHE A 28 -4.78 -9.71 9.79
N GLY A 29 -5.42 -8.60 10.17
CA GLY A 29 -5.11 -7.87 11.40
C GLY A 29 -4.03 -6.80 11.26
N PHE A 30 -3.60 -6.47 10.04
CA PHE A 30 -2.67 -5.37 9.79
C PHE A 30 -3.34 -4.00 10.01
N GLU A 31 -2.54 -3.03 10.46
CA GLU A 31 -2.88 -1.61 10.34
C GLU A 31 -2.44 -1.16 8.94
N VAL A 32 -3.42 -0.87 8.06
CA VAL A 32 -3.15 -0.64 6.63
C VAL A 32 -3.28 0.85 6.30
N ILE A 33 -2.21 1.42 5.74
CA ILE A 33 -2.18 2.75 5.13
C ILE A 33 -2.22 2.55 3.62
N GLU A 34 -3.29 2.97 2.98
CA GLU A 34 -3.50 2.76 1.54
C GLU A 34 -2.88 3.90 0.73
N LEU A 35 -2.15 3.53 -0.33
CA LEU A 35 -1.70 4.41 -1.41
C LEU A 35 -2.32 3.92 -2.71
N PHE A 36 -2.96 4.82 -3.43
CA PHE A 36 -3.47 4.57 -4.78
C PHE A 36 -4.38 3.31 -4.88
N CYS A 37 -5.11 2.96 -3.82
CA CYS A 37 -6.03 1.80 -3.78
C CYS A 37 -7.47 2.13 -4.22
N GLN A 38 -7.61 3.09 -5.11
CA GLN A 38 -8.84 3.33 -5.87
C GLN A 38 -8.57 2.90 -7.32
N PRO A 39 -9.33 1.94 -7.88
CA PRO A 39 -9.09 1.46 -9.24
C PRO A 39 -9.35 2.58 -10.26
N ASP A 40 -8.37 2.85 -11.12
CA ASP A 40 -8.45 3.85 -12.19
C ASP A 40 -7.53 3.44 -13.35
N SER A 41 -8.11 3.18 -14.52
CA SER A 41 -7.39 2.74 -15.72
C SER A 41 -6.49 3.82 -16.34
N ASN A 42 -6.62 5.08 -15.90
CA ASN A 42 -5.75 6.18 -16.35
C ASN A 42 -4.44 6.28 -15.56
N PHE A 43 -4.30 5.53 -14.45
CA PHE A 43 -3.10 5.52 -13.61
C PHE A 43 -2.57 6.93 -13.23
N PRO A 44 -3.41 7.79 -12.62
CA PRO A 44 -3.11 9.22 -12.48
C PRO A 44 -1.93 9.54 -11.56
N ASN A 45 -1.50 8.60 -10.72
CA ASN A 45 -0.49 8.84 -9.70
C ASN A 45 0.94 8.45 -10.11
N ARG A 46 1.07 7.38 -10.90
CA ARG A 46 2.34 6.82 -11.38
C ARG A 46 2.07 5.74 -12.41
N ASN A 47 3.09 5.36 -13.18
CA ASN A 47 3.05 4.13 -13.96
C ASN A 47 2.75 2.93 -13.04
N PRO A 48 1.85 1.99 -13.42
CA PRO A 48 1.46 0.87 -12.58
C PRO A 48 2.59 -0.11 -12.28
N GLU A 49 3.58 -0.23 -13.18
CA GLU A 49 4.73 -1.11 -12.99
C GLU A 49 5.54 -0.66 -11.76
N PRO A 50 5.79 -1.55 -10.77
CA PRO A 50 6.45 -1.19 -9.52
C PRO A 50 7.98 -1.06 -9.66
N THR A 51 8.45 -0.12 -10.50
CA THR A 51 9.87 0.21 -10.63
C THR A 51 10.39 0.97 -9.40
N PHE A 52 11.72 1.16 -9.33
CA PHE A 52 12.33 1.96 -8.26
C PHE A 52 11.78 3.39 -8.22
N GLU A 53 11.53 4.00 -9.37
CA GLU A 53 10.99 5.35 -9.53
C GLU A 53 9.53 5.39 -9.12
N ALA A 54 8.72 4.45 -9.61
CA ALA A 54 7.30 4.35 -9.33
C ALA A 54 7.03 4.15 -7.82
N THR A 55 7.86 3.35 -7.15
CA THR A 55 7.72 3.04 -5.72
C THR A 55 8.25 4.14 -4.78
N ARG A 56 8.62 5.33 -5.30
CA ARG A 56 9.09 6.46 -4.48
C ARG A 56 8.09 6.85 -3.39
N PHE A 57 6.81 7.01 -3.74
CA PHE A 57 5.76 7.37 -2.79
C PHE A 57 5.58 6.32 -1.68
N LEU A 58 5.65 5.04 -2.04
CA LEU A 58 5.61 3.93 -1.10
C LEU A 58 6.76 4.04 -0.08
N ARG A 59 8.01 4.18 -0.56
CA ARG A 59 9.19 4.29 0.33
C ARG A 59 9.11 5.51 1.25
N GLU A 60 8.78 6.67 0.70
CA GLU A 60 8.62 7.90 1.47
C GLU A 60 7.54 7.76 2.55
N ARG A 61 6.41 7.13 2.21
CA ARG A 61 5.31 6.91 3.15
C ARG A 61 5.67 5.90 4.24
N VAL A 62 6.36 4.80 3.90
CA VAL A 62 6.82 3.81 4.89
C VAL A 62 7.69 4.48 5.95
N LEU A 63 8.68 5.29 5.52
CA LEU A 63 9.57 6.01 6.43
C LEU A 63 8.82 7.05 7.28
N LYS A 64 7.95 7.84 6.64
CA LYS A 64 7.16 8.88 7.31
C LYS A 64 6.24 8.32 8.39
N GLU A 65 5.54 7.24 8.07
CA GLU A 65 4.54 6.62 8.95
C GLU A 65 5.13 5.62 9.95
N LYS A 66 6.45 5.40 9.85
CA LYS A 66 7.19 4.38 10.60
C LYS A 66 6.50 3.02 10.49
N ALA A 67 6.08 2.67 9.27
CA ALA A 67 5.50 1.37 8.97
C ALA A 67 6.56 0.27 9.05
N ASP A 68 6.14 -0.94 9.41
CA ASP A 68 7.03 -2.09 9.53
C ASP A 68 7.53 -2.54 8.13
N PHE A 69 6.70 -2.40 7.09
CA PHE A 69 7.12 -2.55 5.68
C PHE A 69 6.12 -1.91 4.70
N GLY A 70 6.47 -1.90 3.41
CA GLY A 70 5.60 -1.52 2.30
C GLY A 70 5.48 -2.61 1.25
N VAL A 71 4.33 -2.72 0.60
CA VAL A 71 4.01 -3.64 -0.51
C VAL A 71 3.32 -2.87 -1.62
#